data_AF-A0A920GRK9-F1
#
_entry.id   AF-A0A920GRK9-F1
#
_cell.length_a   1.000
_cell.length_b   1.000
_cell.length_c   1.000
_cell.angle_alpha   90.00
_cell.angle_beta   90.00
_cell.angle_gamma   90.00
#
_symmetry.space_group_name_H-M   'P 1'
#
loop_
_entity.id
_entity.type
_entity.pdbx_description
1 polymer ?
#
loop_
_entity_poly.entity_id
_entity_poly.type
_entity_poly.pdbx_seq_one_letter_code
_entity_poly.pdbx_strand_id
1 'polypeptide(L)' 'MRLDIASGTAVRFEPGQTREVNLIPLSGAKRIFGFNGKVMGDL' A
#
# COMPACT_ATOMS: atom_id res chain seq x y z
N MET A 1 2.63 -2.98 -4.18
CA MET A 1 2.02 -1.68 -4.56
C MET A 1 1.70 -0.91 -3.28
N ARG A 2 1.70 0.43 -3.31
CA ARG A 2 1.26 1.32 -2.22
C ARG A 2 0.37 2.44 -2.76
N LEU A 3 -0.35 3.15 -1.90
CA LEU A 3 -1.12 4.33 -2.29
C LEU A 3 -0.19 5.40 -2.89
N ASP A 4 -0.59 5.95 -4.03
CA ASP A 4 0.09 7.07 -4.67
C ASP A 4 -0.44 8.40 -4.13
N ILE A 5 0.05 8.75 -2.93
CA ILE A 5 -0.30 9.97 -2.18
C ILE A 5 0.96 10.56 -1.55
N ALA A 6 0.88 11.80 -1.07
CA ALA A 6 1.98 12.45 -0.36
C ALA A 6 2.44 11.64 0.87
N SER A 7 3.75 11.61 1.11
CA SER A 7 4.33 10.87 2.23
C SER A 7 3.74 11.33 3.58
N GLY A 8 3.44 10.37 4.45
CA GLY A 8 2.87 10.62 5.78
C GLY A 8 1.36 10.89 5.80
N THR A 9 0.69 10.93 4.65
CA THR A 9 -0.78 11.07 4.56
C THR A 9 -1.50 9.72 4.45
N ALA A 10 -2.83 9.73 4.54
CA ALA A 10 -3.66 8.52 4.48
C ALA A 10 -4.96 8.76 3.69
N VAL A 11 -5.56 7.66 3.21
CA VAL A 11 -6.92 7.64 2.64
C VAL A 11 -7.86 6.96 3.63
N ARG A 12 -8.94 7.64 4.02
CA ARG A 12 -9.99 7.11 4.89
C ARG A 12 -11.13 6.54 4.05
N PHE A 13 -11.65 5.38 4.48
CA PHE A 13 -12.81 4.72 3.92
C PHE A 13 -13.85 4.57 5.01
N GLU A 14 -15.04 5.15 4.81
CA GLU A 14 -16.17 4.98 5.72
C GLU A 14 -16.96 3.70 5.40
N PRO A 15 -17.77 3.18 6.35
CA PRO A 15 -18.68 2.08 6.07
C PRO A 15 -19.58 2.37 4.85
N GLY A 16 -19.51 1.52 3.83
CA GLY A 16 -20.28 1.64 2.59
C GLY A 16 -19.66 2.58 1.54
N GLN A 17 -18.55 3.26 1.85
CA GLN A 17 -17.89 4.15 0.88
C GLN A 17 -17.10 3.34 -0.16
N THR A 18 -17.35 3.65 -1.43
CA THR A 18 -16.50 3.20 -2.55
C THR A 18 -15.71 4.38 -3.09
N ARG A 19 -14.42 4.17 -3.34
CA ARG A 19 -13.53 5.19 -3.89
C ARG A 19 -12.48 4.53 -4.79
N GLU A 20 -12.25 5.13 -5.96
CA GLU A 20 -11.13 4.79 -6.82
C GLU A 20 -9.83 5.41 -6.26
N VAL A 21 -8.77 4.62 -6.20
CA VAL A 21 -7.45 5.04 -5.71
C VAL A 21 -6.37 4.59 -6.65
N ASN A 22 -5.36 5.45 -6.79
CA ASN A 22 -4.17 5.14 -7.57
C ASN A 22 -3.15 4.39 -6.71
N LEU A 23 -2.53 3.39 -7.31
CA LEU A 23 -1.47 2.60 -6.70
C LEU A 23 -0.19 2.73 -7.52
N ILE A 24 0.93 2.79 -6.81
CA ILE A 24 2.28 2.84 -7.40
C ILE A 24 3.12 1.65 -6.88
N PRO A 25 4.03 1.07 -7.69
CA PRO A 25 4.93 0.02 -7.23
C PRO A 25 5.85 0.48 -6.10
N LEU A 26 6.25 -0.50 -5.27
CA LEU A 26 7.36 -0.29 -4.35
C LEU A 26 8.66 -0.24 -5.16
N SER A 27 9.56 0.66 -4.78
CA SER A 27 10.89 0.80 -5.36
C SER A 27 11.95 0.08 -4.51
N GLY A 28 13.23 0.24 -4.85
CA GLY A 28 14.33 -0.42 -4.16
C GLY A 28 14.38 -1.93 -4.43
N ALA A 29 14.81 -2.70 -3.43
CA ALA A 29 14.96 -4.16 -3.55
C ALA A 29 13.63 -4.94 -3.63
N LYS A 30 12.48 -4.25 -3.47
CA LYS A 30 11.14 -4.86 -3.50
C LYS A 30 10.96 -6.07 -2.56
N ARG A 31 11.68 -6.10 -1.45
CA ARG A 31 11.50 -7.10 -0.39
C ARG A 31 10.49 -6.62 0.64
N ILE A 32 9.48 -7.43 0.94
CA ILE A 32 8.39 -7.08 1.86
C ILE A 32 8.43 -8.00 3.08
N PHE A 33 8.61 -7.40 4.26
CA PHE A 33 8.57 -8.07 5.56
C PHE A 33 7.57 -7.35 6.49
N GLY A 34 6.90 -8.09 7.39
CA GLY A 34 5.89 -7.54 8.31
C GLY A 34 4.46 -7.53 7.73
N PHE A 35 3.70 -6.45 8.00
CA PHE A 35 2.27 -6.34 7.67
C PHE A 35 1.46 -7.54 8.20
N ASN A 36 0.58 -8.13 7.38
CA ASN A 36 -0.12 -9.36 7.71
C ASN A 36 0.70 -10.64 7.44
N GLY A 37 2.03 -10.53 7.26
CA GLY A 37 2.93 -11.68 7.12
C GLY A 37 2.82 -12.46 5.81
N LYS A 38 2.19 -11.91 4.76
CA LYS A 38 1.82 -12.67 3.55
C LYS A 38 2.94 -12.87 2.51
N VAL A 39 4.03 -12.10 2.58
CA VAL A 39 5.13 -12.15 1.59
C VAL A 39 6.43 -12.59 2.24
N MET A 40 6.93 -11.83 3.23
CA MET A 40 8.11 -12.18 4.05
C MET A 40 9.38 -12.49 3.21
N GLY A 41 9.59 -11.75 2.13
CA GLY A 41 10.66 -12.02 1.18
C GLY A 41 10.59 -11.13 -0.06
N ASP A 42 11.18 -11.61 -1.15
CA ASP A 42 11.14 -10.95 -2.45
C ASP A 42 9.70 -10.91 -3.01
N LEU A 43 9.38 -9.81 -3.71
CA LEU A 43 8.13 -9.62 -4.46
C LEU A 43 8.37 -9.77 -5.97
#